data_AF-A0A4Y9PI76-F1
#
_entry.id   AF-A0A4Y9PI76-F1
#
_cell.length_a   1.000
_cell.length_b   1.000
_cell.length_c   1.000
_cell.angle_alpha   90.00
_cell.angle_beta   90.00
_cell.angle_gamma   90.00
#
_symmetry.space_group_name_H-M   'P 1'
#
loop_
_entity.id
_entity.type
_entity.pdbx_description
1 polymer ?
#
loop_
_entity_poly.entity_id
_entity_poly.type
_entity_poly.pdbx_seq_one_letter_code
_entity_poly.pdbx_strand_id
1 'polypeptide(L)'
;MTSAVTDSIDERTGRSIAGWVALVGTAGVDPLDQNAVRTWLREVHGVRQNTQWAIADEVARAAGWVRPTVEQYVDGQYTGARAALRPVFDAVREAAKAPGSATHRVRLTTVDDVDDEVRTLLRAACEQNG
;
A
#
# COMPACT_ATOMS: atom_id res chain seq x y z
N MET A 1 -6.75 -1.20 6.59
CA MET A 1 -6.14 -1.88 7.77
C MET A 1 -6.01 -0.88 8.93
N THR A 2 -7.12 -0.29 9.42
CA THR A 2 -7.06 0.85 10.35
C THR A 2 -8.35 1.00 11.19
N SER A 3 -8.82 -0.10 11.80
CA SER A 3 -9.67 0.05 13.00
C SER A 3 -8.97 -0.65 14.16
N ALA A 4 -8.63 -1.93 14.02
CA ALA A 4 -7.97 -2.70 15.08
C ALA A 4 -6.66 -2.08 15.62
N VAL A 5 -5.89 -1.37 14.77
CA VAL A 5 -4.71 -0.65 15.23
C VAL A 5 -5.12 0.56 16.05
N THR A 6 -6.03 1.40 15.56
CA THR A 6 -6.54 2.60 16.23
C THR A 6 -7.17 2.27 17.59
N ASP A 7 -7.91 1.17 17.64
CA ASP A 7 -8.59 0.67 18.85
C ASP A 7 -7.59 0.22 19.94
N SER A 8 -6.37 -0.18 19.55
CA SER A 8 -5.30 -0.60 20.49
C SER A 8 -4.23 0.48 20.75
N ILE A 9 -4.35 1.68 20.18
CA ILE A 9 -3.34 2.75 20.37
C ILE A 9 -3.26 3.18 21.83
N ASP A 10 -4.41 3.32 22.50
CA ASP A 10 -4.44 3.76 23.90
C ASP A 10 -3.72 2.77 24.80
N GLU A 11 -4.06 1.48 24.70
CA GLU A 11 -3.41 0.41 25.46
C GLU A 11 -1.89 0.34 25.21
N ARG A 12 -1.47 0.57 23.96
CA ARG A 12 -0.05 0.45 23.55
C ARG A 12 0.79 1.67 23.87
N THR A 13 0.19 2.84 23.98
CA THR A 13 0.92 4.12 24.11
C THR A 13 0.56 4.90 25.37
N GLY A 14 -0.45 4.46 26.13
CA GLY A 14 -1.01 5.16 27.28
C GLY A 14 -1.69 6.48 26.92
N ARG A 15 -2.08 6.66 25.65
CA ARG A 15 -2.71 7.88 25.14
C ARG A 15 -3.66 7.56 24.00
N SER A 16 -4.88 8.07 24.12
CA SER A 16 -5.90 7.99 23.06
C SER A 16 -5.46 8.70 21.79
N ILE A 17 -6.04 8.29 20.65
CA ILE A 17 -5.75 8.90 19.35
C ILE A 17 -6.05 10.42 19.33
N ALA A 18 -7.18 10.84 19.92
CA ALA A 18 -7.53 12.26 20.07
C ALA A 18 -6.51 13.01 20.94
N GLY A 19 -6.00 12.36 21.98
CA GLY A 19 -4.94 12.90 22.83
C GLY A 19 -3.60 13.07 22.10
N TRP A 20 -3.30 12.20 21.12
CA TRP A 20 -2.14 12.37 20.24
C TRP A 20 -2.34 13.51 19.23
N VAL A 21 -3.52 13.62 18.64
CA VAL A 21 -3.86 14.71 17.72
C VAL A 21 -3.70 16.07 18.40
N ALA A 22 -4.27 16.24 19.59
CA ALA A 22 -4.13 17.48 20.36
C ALA A 22 -2.67 17.79 20.71
N LEU A 23 -1.89 16.76 21.08
CA LEU A 23 -0.49 16.92 21.46
C LEU A 23 0.39 17.35 20.27
N VAL A 24 0.17 16.78 19.08
CA VAL A 24 0.90 17.21 17.88
C VAL A 24 0.57 18.67 17.54
N GLY A 25 -0.71 19.07 17.68
CA GLY A 25 -1.12 20.46 17.47
C GLY A 25 -0.46 21.47 18.41
N THR A 26 -0.11 21.07 19.64
CA THR A 26 0.61 21.94 20.59
C THR A 26 2.13 21.81 20.54
N ALA A 27 2.66 20.76 19.89
CA ALA A 27 4.09 20.51 19.77
C ALA A 27 4.79 21.41 18.73
N GLY A 28 4.04 22.17 17.93
CA GLY A 28 4.59 23.01 16.86
C GLY A 28 5.07 22.23 15.63
N VAL A 29 4.70 20.95 15.52
CA VAL A 29 4.93 20.14 14.31
C VAL A 29 3.78 20.38 13.35
N ASP A 30 4.08 20.65 12.08
CA ASP A 30 3.05 20.80 11.05
C ASP A 30 2.22 19.50 10.94
N PRO A 31 0.91 19.53 11.26
CA PRO A 31 0.05 18.36 11.18
C PRO A 31 -0.10 17.76 9.78
N LEU A 32 0.13 18.56 8.73
CA LEU A 32 0.04 18.12 7.34
C LEU A 32 1.36 17.49 6.83
N ASP A 33 2.48 17.74 7.53
CA ASP A 33 3.73 17.02 7.28
C ASP A 33 3.77 15.71 8.08
N GLN A 34 3.16 14.67 7.51
CA GLN A 34 3.14 13.34 8.11
C GLN A 34 4.55 12.77 8.39
N ASN A 35 5.58 13.18 7.64
CA ASN A 35 6.95 12.71 7.90
C ASN A 35 7.52 13.38 9.15
N ALA A 36 7.30 14.68 9.33
CA ALA A 36 7.68 15.40 10.53
C ALA A 36 6.96 14.85 11.77
N VAL A 37 5.65 14.63 11.67
CA VAL A 37 4.83 14.04 12.76
C VAL A 37 5.36 12.67 13.17
N ARG A 38 5.58 11.75 12.21
CA ARG A 38 6.12 10.41 12.53
C ARG A 38 7.51 10.46 13.14
N THR A 39 8.36 11.36 12.65
CA THR A 39 9.71 11.55 13.19
C THR A 39 9.63 12.04 14.64
N TRP A 40 8.82 13.06 14.90
CA TRP A 40 8.60 13.56 16.25
C TRP A 40 8.04 12.49 17.19
N LEU A 41 7.04 11.71 16.76
CA LEU A 41 6.50 10.58 17.54
C LEU A 41 7.56 9.53 17.88
N ARG A 42 8.49 9.27 16.95
CA ARG A 42 9.60 8.33 17.16
C ARG A 42 10.62 8.88 18.15
N GLU A 43 11.14 10.07 17.88
CA GLU A 43 12.30 10.62 18.59
C GLU A 43 11.92 11.15 19.98
N VAL A 44 10.76 11.80 20.13
CA VAL A 44 10.34 12.44 21.39
C VAL A 44 9.55 11.48 22.27
N HIS A 45 8.72 10.63 21.66
CA HIS A 45 7.77 9.79 22.39
C HIS A 45 8.03 8.28 22.27
N GLY A 46 9.07 7.85 21.54
CA GLY A 46 9.43 6.43 21.42
C GLY A 46 8.33 5.55 20.80
N VAL A 47 7.36 6.15 20.10
CA VAL A 47 6.23 5.42 19.52
C VAL A 47 6.76 4.47 18.45
N ARG A 48 6.26 3.23 18.37
CA ARG A 48 6.71 2.26 17.35
C ARG A 48 6.14 2.57 15.97
N GLN A 49 6.87 2.19 14.91
CA GLN A 49 6.57 2.52 13.51
C GLN A 49 5.07 2.41 13.16
N ASN A 50 4.44 1.23 13.25
CA ASN A 50 3.04 1.05 12.86
C ASN A 50 2.08 2.00 13.59
N THR A 51 2.37 2.30 14.85
CA THR A 51 1.58 3.24 15.65
C THR A 51 1.85 4.69 15.24
N GLN A 52 3.08 5.05 14.88
CA GLN A 52 3.40 6.38 14.32
C GLN A 52 2.59 6.64 13.04
N TRP A 53 2.51 5.65 12.14
CA TRP A 53 1.77 5.77 10.88
C TRP A 53 0.28 5.98 11.10
N ALA A 54 -0.32 5.23 12.03
CA ALA A 54 -1.74 5.38 12.37
C ALA A 54 -2.02 6.76 12.99
N ILE A 55 -1.18 7.21 13.93
CA ILE A 55 -1.33 8.53 14.54
C ILE A 55 -1.15 9.65 13.51
N ALA A 56 -0.17 9.56 12.62
CA ALA A 56 0.08 10.59 11.61
C ALA A 56 -1.04 10.70 10.56
N ASP A 57 -1.66 9.58 10.15
CA ASP A 57 -2.82 9.60 9.25
C ASP A 57 -4.01 10.32 9.93
N GLU A 58 -4.26 10.04 11.22
CA GLU A 58 -5.34 10.69 11.99
C GLU A 58 -5.07 12.17 12.26
N VAL A 59 -3.82 12.53 12.59
CA VAL A 59 -3.38 13.94 12.73
C VAL A 59 -3.63 14.72 11.44
N ALA A 60 -3.21 14.16 10.30
CA ALA A 60 -3.40 14.82 9.01
C ALA A 60 -4.89 14.98 8.70
N ARG A 61 -5.72 13.94 8.93
CA ARG A 61 -7.17 14.01 8.72
C ARG A 61 -7.84 15.04 9.62
N ALA A 62 -7.45 15.11 10.89
CA ALA A 62 -7.95 16.12 11.82
C ALA A 62 -7.57 17.54 11.39
N ALA A 63 -6.44 17.70 10.69
CA ALA A 63 -6.01 18.96 10.09
C ALA A 63 -6.64 19.24 8.70
N GLY A 64 -7.61 18.44 8.25
CA GLY A 64 -8.34 18.63 7.01
C GLY A 64 -7.72 17.93 5.78
N TRP A 65 -6.67 17.14 5.96
CA TRP A 65 -6.17 16.30 4.87
C TRP A 65 -7.17 15.22 4.51
N VAL A 66 -7.54 15.16 3.24
CA VAL A 66 -8.37 14.09 2.70
C VAL A 66 -7.48 13.15 1.91
N ARG A 67 -7.57 11.85 2.21
CA ARG A 67 -6.84 10.82 1.46
C ARG A 67 -7.24 10.87 -0.02
N PRO A 68 -6.28 11.10 -0.94
CA PRO A 68 -6.54 10.99 -2.36
C PRO A 68 -7.08 9.61 -2.75
N THR A 69 -7.91 9.58 -3.78
CA THR A 69 -8.34 8.33 -4.40
C THR A 69 -7.17 7.65 -5.12
N VAL A 70 -7.34 6.37 -5.46
CA VAL A 70 -6.35 5.66 -6.28
C VAL A 70 -6.08 6.40 -7.59
N GLU A 71 -7.13 6.89 -8.27
CA GLU A 71 -6.96 7.67 -9.50
C GLU A 71 -6.21 8.98 -9.26
N GLN A 72 -6.51 9.71 -8.18
CA GLN A 72 -5.79 10.96 -7.86
C GLN A 72 -4.31 10.71 -7.55
N TYR A 73 -3.97 9.60 -6.88
CA TYR A 73 -2.58 9.21 -6.69
C TYR A 73 -1.88 8.87 -8.01
N VAL A 74 -2.56 8.13 -8.88
CA VAL A 74 -2.05 7.81 -10.23
C VAL A 74 -1.83 9.09 -11.03
N ASP A 75 -2.81 9.99 -11.05
CA ASP A 75 -2.71 11.27 -11.75
C ASP A 75 -1.54 12.09 -11.25
N GLY A 76 -1.37 12.20 -9.92
CA GLY A 76 -0.24 12.92 -9.31
C GLY A 76 1.13 12.30 -9.63
N GLN A 77 1.22 10.96 -9.68
CA GLN A 77 2.45 10.23 -9.96
C GLN A 77 2.99 10.46 -11.37
N TYR A 78 2.10 10.69 -12.35
CA TYR A 78 2.44 10.91 -13.76
C TYR A 78 2.26 12.37 -14.18
N THR A 79 2.84 13.29 -13.41
CA THR A 79 2.94 14.71 -13.75
C THR A 79 4.38 15.10 -14.14
N GLY A 80 4.55 16.29 -14.72
CA GLY A 80 5.88 16.85 -15.05
C GLY A 80 6.70 15.92 -15.96
N ALA A 81 7.94 15.64 -15.57
CA ALA A 81 8.87 14.80 -16.33
C ALA A 81 8.37 13.36 -16.54
N ARG A 82 7.42 12.88 -15.72
CA ARG A 82 6.85 11.53 -15.82
C ARG A 82 5.53 11.47 -16.59
N ALA A 83 5.02 12.60 -17.08
CA ALA A 83 3.75 12.65 -17.80
C ALA A 83 3.73 11.72 -19.03
N ALA A 84 4.86 11.62 -19.74
CA ALA A 84 5.01 10.73 -20.89
C ALA A 84 4.88 9.23 -20.55
N LEU A 85 4.97 8.83 -19.27
CA LEU A 85 4.83 7.45 -18.83
C LEU A 85 3.37 7.06 -18.55
N ARG A 86 2.43 8.02 -18.50
CA ARG A 86 1.02 7.73 -18.22
C ARG A 86 0.41 6.72 -19.21
N PRO A 87 0.59 6.86 -20.54
CA PRO A 87 0.05 5.90 -21.49
C PRO A 87 0.62 4.48 -21.30
N VAL A 88 1.89 4.37 -20.91
CA VAL A 88 2.53 3.07 -20.63
C VAL A 88 1.92 2.44 -19.38
N PHE A 89 1.74 3.21 -18.32
CA PHE A 89 1.06 2.74 -17.11
C PHE A 89 -0.36 2.27 -17.40
N ASP A 90 -1.15 3.05 -18.16
CA ASP A 90 -2.52 2.69 -18.48
C ASP A 90 -2.57 1.37 -19.30
N ALA A 91 -1.66 1.19 -20.27
CA ALA A 91 -1.56 -0.06 -21.03
C ALA A 91 -1.21 -1.27 -20.13
N VAL A 92 -0.23 -1.12 -19.23
CA VAL A 92 0.14 -2.18 -18.28
C VAL A 92 -1.01 -2.46 -17.30
N ARG A 93 -1.70 -1.42 -16.83
CA ARG A 93 -2.83 -1.54 -15.90
C ARG A 93 -3.99 -2.31 -16.53
N GLU A 94 -4.32 -2.02 -17.79
CA GLU A 94 -5.36 -2.75 -18.52
C GLU A 94 -4.94 -4.21 -18.76
N ALA A 95 -3.70 -4.46 -19.17
CA ALA A 95 -3.19 -5.82 -19.31
C ALA A 95 -3.25 -6.61 -17.99
N ALA A 96 -2.93 -5.97 -16.86
CA ALA A 96 -2.98 -6.60 -15.55
C ALA A 96 -4.40 -6.91 -15.04
N LYS A 97 -5.44 -6.27 -15.59
CA LYS A 97 -6.85 -6.59 -15.30
C LYS A 97 -7.35 -7.78 -16.10
N ALA A 98 -6.65 -8.19 -17.16
CA ALA A 98 -7.03 -9.38 -17.91
C ALA A 98 -7.05 -10.58 -16.96
N PRO A 99 -8.05 -11.47 -17.05
CA PRO A 99 -8.05 -12.69 -16.25
C PRO A 99 -6.75 -13.45 -16.52
N GLY A 100 -6.07 -13.88 -15.46
CA GLY A 100 -4.93 -14.77 -15.62
C GLY A 100 -5.37 -16.00 -16.41
N SER A 101 -4.66 -16.34 -17.48
CA SER A 101 -4.94 -17.51 -18.34
C SER A 101 -4.64 -18.85 -17.67
N ALA A 102 -4.33 -18.85 -16.37
CA ALA A 102 -4.07 -20.03 -15.59
C ALA A 102 -5.35 -20.83 -15.37
N THR A 103 -5.55 -21.85 -16.21
CA THR A 103 -6.66 -22.80 -16.09
C THR A 103 -6.33 -23.97 -15.16
N HIS A 104 -5.05 -24.29 -14.98
CA HIS A 104 -4.57 -25.41 -14.20
C HIS A 104 -3.43 -24.98 -13.27
N ARG A 105 -3.34 -25.61 -12.10
CA ARG A 105 -2.21 -25.49 -11.17
C ARG A 105 -1.66 -26.87 -10.89
N VAL A 106 -0.46 -27.15 -11.40
CA VAL A 106 0.22 -28.42 -11.20
C VAL A 106 1.44 -28.18 -10.30
N ARG A 107 1.60 -28.98 -9.25
CA ARG A 107 2.82 -29.00 -8.45
C ARG A 107 3.78 -30.01 -9.07
N LEU A 108 4.97 -29.55 -9.44
CA LEU A 108 6.06 -30.39 -9.90
C LEU A 108 7.19 -30.31 -8.86
N THR A 109 7.70 -31.46 -8.46
CA THR A 109 8.79 -31.60 -7.49
C THR A 109 10.01 -32.27 -8.09
N THR A 110 9.80 -33.08 -9.11
CA THR A 110 10.83 -33.78 -9.88
C THR A 110 10.53 -33.69 -11.38
N VAL A 111 11.49 -34.08 -12.21
CA VAL A 111 11.31 -34.12 -13.67
C VAL A 111 10.33 -35.24 -14.07
N ASP A 112 10.24 -36.30 -13.28
CA ASP A 112 9.35 -37.43 -13.55
C ASP A 112 7.87 -37.06 -13.41
N ASP A 113 7.56 -35.96 -12.71
CA ASP A 113 6.20 -35.40 -12.60
C ASP A 113 5.71 -34.77 -13.93
N VAL A 114 6.57 -34.63 -14.95
CA VAL A 114 6.23 -34.10 -16.28
C VAL A 114 5.78 -35.24 -17.20
N ASP A 115 4.57 -35.73 -16.93
CA ASP A 115 3.88 -36.75 -17.73
C ASP A 115 3.27 -36.19 -19.03
N ASP A 116 2.56 -37.04 -19.77
CA ASP A 116 1.99 -36.66 -21.06
C ASP A 116 0.83 -35.64 -20.95
N GLU A 117 0.10 -35.63 -19.83
CA GLU A 117 -0.93 -34.64 -19.57
C GLU A 117 -0.29 -33.27 -19.32
N VAL A 118 0.73 -33.21 -18.47
CA VAL A 118 1.49 -31.98 -18.20
C VAL A 118 2.17 -31.48 -19.47
N ARG A 119 2.75 -32.35 -20.30
CA ARG A 119 3.32 -31.96 -21.61
C ARG A 119 2.29 -31.37 -22.55
N THR A 120 1.08 -31.91 -22.55
CA THR A 120 -0.04 -31.40 -23.37
C THR A 120 -0.44 -29.99 -22.89
N LEU A 121 -0.57 -29.81 -21.57
CA LEU A 121 -0.88 -28.51 -20.97
C LEU A 121 0.22 -27.48 -21.23
N LEU A 122 1.49 -27.86 -21.12
CA LEU A 122 2.64 -26.98 -21.39
C LEU A 122 2.66 -26.52 -22.86
N ARG A 123 2.37 -27.42 -23.81
CA ARG A 123 2.28 -27.07 -25.23
C ARG A 123 1.17 -26.05 -25.48
N ALA A 124 -0.03 -26.31 -24.96
CA ALA A 124 -1.16 -25.39 -25.09
C ALA A 124 -0.85 -24.02 -24.48
N ALA A 125 -0.16 -23.98 -23.33
CA ALA A 125 0.25 -22.74 -22.69
C ALA A 125 1.27 -21.95 -23.53
N CYS A 126 2.23 -22.63 -24.18
CA CYS A 126 3.17 -21.99 -25.09
C CYS A 126 2.47 -21.43 -26.34
N GLU A 127 1.52 -22.16 -26.92
CA GLU A 127 0.75 -21.69 -28.08
C GLU A 127 -0.15 -20.49 -27.74
N GLN A 128 -0.71 -20.45 -26.54
CA GLN A 128 -1.59 -19.36 -26.10
C GLN A 128 -0.83 -18.06 -25.79
N ASN A 129 0.45 -18.14 -25.41
CA ASN A 129 1.24 -16.98 -24.94
C ASN A 129 2.45 -16.65 -25.85
N GLY A 130 2.62 -17.36 -26.97
CA GLY A 130 3.69 -17.16 -27.95
C GLY A 130 3.39 -16.11 -29.01
#